data_AF-A0A3R7BCL9-F1
#
_entry.id   AF-A0A3R7BCL9-F1
#
_cell.length_a   1.000
_cell.length_b   1.000
_cell.length_c   1.000
_cell.angle_alpha   90.00
_cell.angle_beta   90.00
_cell.angle_gamma   90.00
#
_symmetry.space_group_name_H-M   'P 1'
#
loop_
_entity.id
_entity.type
_entity.pdbx_description
1 polymer ?
#
loop_
_entity_poly.entity_id
_entity_poly.type
_entity_poly.pdbx_seq_one_letter_code
_entity_poly.pdbx_strand_id
1 'polypeptide(L)'
;MEHHAPMALGGLDGSFDAVFLIGFHAMAGAKGVLSHTMSSRHIYRVLLNGSEIGEIGIESLIAGYYGVPVALVTGDEAATKEARSLLGTVETVTVKWSLGRTFAISLSPRKARRLQGCKVHI
;
A
#
# COMPACT_ATOMS: atom_id res chain seq x y z
N MET A 1 3.46 -27.97 -5.67
CA MET A 1 2.74 -26.91 -4.92
C MET A 1 2.26 -25.93 -5.95
N GLU A 2 0.95 -25.77 -6.11
CA GLU A 2 0.40 -24.75 -7.00
C GLU A 2 0.67 -23.39 -6.36
N HIS A 3 1.48 -22.57 -7.02
CA HIS A 3 1.76 -21.20 -6.60
C HIS A 3 0.55 -20.35 -6.95
N HIS A 4 -0.42 -20.24 -6.04
CA HIS A 4 -1.44 -19.20 -6.15
C HIS A 4 -0.75 -17.85 -5.99
N ALA A 5 -0.64 -17.13 -7.10
CA ALA A 5 -0.13 -15.78 -7.13
C ALA A 5 -0.96 -14.90 -6.17
N PRO A 6 -0.35 -14.26 -5.17
CA PRO A 6 -1.02 -13.19 -4.43
C PRO A 6 -1.44 -12.10 -5.41
N MET A 7 -2.65 -11.54 -5.22
CA MET A 7 -3.33 -10.69 -6.20
C MET A 7 -2.42 -9.63 -6.84
N ALA A 8 -1.72 -8.82 -6.04
CA ALA A 8 -0.84 -7.78 -6.56
C ALA A 8 0.64 -8.20 -6.71
N LEU A 9 1.07 -9.26 -6.01
CA LEU A 9 2.48 -9.71 -5.93
C LEU A 9 2.74 -11.02 -6.70
N GLY A 10 2.00 -11.25 -7.78
CA GLY A 10 2.18 -12.45 -8.61
C GLY A 10 3.61 -12.59 -9.11
N GLY A 11 4.23 -13.75 -8.85
CA GLY A 11 5.62 -14.04 -9.21
C GLY A 11 6.66 -13.60 -8.17
N LEU A 12 6.24 -13.05 -7.02
CA LEU A 12 7.16 -12.78 -5.92
C LEU A 12 7.70 -14.10 -5.33
N ASP A 13 9.00 -14.13 -5.12
CA ASP A 13 9.71 -15.15 -4.36
C ASP A 13 10.87 -14.50 -3.57
N GLY A 14 11.67 -15.31 -2.88
CA GLY A 14 12.79 -14.82 -2.07
C GLY A 14 14.01 -14.32 -2.86
N SER A 15 13.98 -14.31 -4.19
CA SER A 15 15.07 -13.78 -5.03
C SER A 15 15.00 -12.26 -5.22
N PHE A 16 13.89 -11.62 -4.83
CA PHE A 16 13.70 -10.18 -4.94
C PHE A 16 14.28 -9.45 -3.72
N ASP A 17 14.94 -8.32 -3.97
CA ASP A 17 15.52 -7.50 -2.90
C ASP A 17 14.46 -6.68 -2.13
N ALA A 18 13.37 -6.30 -2.80
CA ALA A 18 12.34 -5.43 -2.22
C ALA A 18 11.01 -5.47 -2.98
N VAL A 19 9.94 -5.10 -2.27
CA VAL A 19 8.60 -4.82 -2.82
C VAL A 19 8.28 -3.33 -2.74
N PHE A 20 7.73 -2.78 -3.83
CA PHE A 20 7.18 -1.43 -3.89
C PHE A 20 5.66 -1.47 -4.10
N LEU A 21 4.92 -0.92 -3.15
CA LEU A 21 3.47 -0.79 -3.22
C LEU A 21 3.11 0.59 -3.81
N ILE A 22 2.92 0.64 -5.13
CA ILE A 22 2.74 1.90 -5.87
C ILE A 22 1.26 2.23 -6.08
N GLY A 23 0.84 3.44 -5.68
CA GLY A 23 -0.51 3.96 -5.97
C GLY A 23 -1.62 3.42 -5.06
N PHE A 24 -1.26 2.83 -3.92
CA PHE A 24 -2.20 2.27 -2.95
C PHE A 24 -3.12 3.33 -2.33
N HIS A 25 -4.23 2.86 -1.76
CA HIS A 25 -5.14 3.63 -0.92
C HIS A 25 -5.23 3.01 0.47
N ALA A 26 -5.82 3.77 1.41
CA ALA A 26 -6.06 3.27 2.76
C ALA A 26 -7.16 2.21 2.80
N MET A 27 -7.15 1.44 3.89
CA MET A 27 -8.16 0.44 4.25
C MET A 27 -9.58 1.01 4.34
N ALA A 28 -10.57 0.13 4.29
CA ALA A 28 -11.97 0.49 4.52
C ALA A 28 -12.16 1.26 5.84
N GLY A 29 -13.09 2.23 5.84
CA GLY A 29 -13.35 3.10 7.00
C GLY A 29 -12.34 4.23 7.21
N ALA A 30 -11.17 4.21 6.55
CA ALA A 30 -10.22 5.31 6.59
C ALA A 30 -10.72 6.55 5.83
N LYS A 31 -10.30 7.74 6.29
CA LYS A 31 -10.53 9.02 5.61
C LYS A 31 -9.53 9.21 4.46
N GLY A 32 -9.63 8.35 3.45
CA GLY A 32 -8.76 8.33 2.26
C GLY A 32 -9.56 8.26 0.97
N VAL A 33 -8.94 8.64 -0.16
CA VAL A 33 -9.56 8.57 -1.47
C VAL A 33 -9.58 7.11 -1.94
N LEU A 34 -10.75 6.65 -2.37
CA LEU A 34 -11.07 5.26 -2.71
C LEU A 34 -10.86 4.27 -1.55
N SER A 35 -10.95 4.72 -0.30
CA SER A 35 -10.73 3.83 0.85
C SER A 35 -11.66 2.61 0.82
N HIS A 36 -11.04 1.42 0.81
CA HIS A 36 -11.67 0.11 0.92
C HIS A 36 -10.61 -0.96 1.19
N THR A 37 -11.05 -2.19 1.45
CA THR A 37 -10.17 -3.35 1.57
C THR A 37 -10.72 -4.45 0.65
N MET A 38 -10.01 -4.80 -0.43
CA MET A 38 -10.31 -5.84 -1.42
C MET A 38 -11.61 -5.63 -2.23
N SER A 39 -12.75 -5.48 -1.55
CA SER A 39 -14.03 -5.22 -2.18
C SER A 39 -14.80 -4.16 -1.41
N SER A 40 -14.98 -2.99 -2.04
CA SER A 40 -15.80 -1.90 -1.49
C SER A 40 -17.28 -2.24 -1.30
N ARG A 41 -17.74 -3.38 -1.82
CA ARG A 41 -19.13 -3.84 -1.73
C ARG A 41 -19.34 -4.95 -0.71
N HIS A 42 -18.33 -5.78 -0.50
CA HIS A 42 -18.47 -7.04 0.23
C HIS A 42 -17.63 -7.10 1.51
N ILE A 43 -16.61 -6.26 1.65
CA ILE A 43 -15.67 -6.31 2.77
C ILE A 43 -15.63 -4.95 3.46
N TYR A 44 -16.01 -4.94 4.74
CA TYR A 44 -15.94 -3.74 5.57
C TYR A 44 -14.66 -3.66 6.39
N ARG A 45 -14.13 -4.79 6.89
CA ARG A 45 -12.91 -4.86 7.70
C ARG A 45 -12.22 -6.21 7.50
N VAL A 46 -10.90 -6.23 7.58
CA VAL A 46 -10.08 -7.44 7.68
C VAL A 46 -9.28 -7.34 8.96
N LEU A 47 -9.26 -8.40 9.77
CA LEU A 47 -8.56 -8.44 11.05
C LEU A 47 -7.41 -9.45 10.99
N LEU A 48 -6.21 -9.01 11.36
CA LEU A 48 -5.05 -9.84 11.62
C LEU A 48 -4.73 -9.78 13.12
N ASN A 49 -4.82 -10.91 13.82
CA ASN A 49 -4.55 -10.98 15.26
C ASN A 49 -5.30 -9.90 16.08
N GLY A 50 -6.55 -9.60 15.67
CA GLY A 50 -7.40 -8.58 16.30
C GLY A 50 -7.12 -7.14 15.86
N SER A 51 -6.09 -6.89 15.06
CA SER A 51 -5.78 -5.58 14.49
C SER A 51 -6.32 -5.46 13.07
N GLU A 52 -6.89 -4.30 12.74
CA GLU A 52 -7.46 -4.06 11.41
C GLU A 52 -6.36 -3.76 10.39
N ILE A 53 -6.47 -4.38 9.21
CA ILE A 53 -5.53 -4.19 8.10
C ILE A 53 -6.27 -3.92 6.78
N GLY A 54 -5.65 -3.11 5.93
CA GLY A 54 -6.00 -2.96 4.52
C GLY A 54 -5.16 -3.84 3.60
N GLU A 55 -5.26 -3.55 2.31
CA GLU A 55 -4.46 -4.21 1.27
C GLU A 55 -2.96 -3.95 1.45
N ILE A 56 -2.56 -2.78 1.99
CA ILE A 56 -1.16 -2.51 2.34
C ILE A 56 -0.65 -3.57 3.32
N GLY A 57 -1.42 -3.87 4.35
CA GLY A 57 -1.08 -4.91 5.33
C GLY A 57 -1.06 -6.31 4.70
N ILE A 58 -2.08 -6.64 3.91
CA ILE A 58 -2.20 -7.95 3.24
C ILE A 58 -0.99 -8.21 2.34
N GLU A 59 -0.65 -7.28 1.45
CA GLU A 59 0.48 -7.42 0.53
C GLU A 59 1.83 -7.41 1.29
N SER A 60 1.93 -6.66 2.40
CA SER A 60 3.14 -6.69 3.23
C SER A 60 3.36 -8.02 3.94
N LEU A 61 2.29 -8.71 4.36
CA LEU A 61 2.38 -10.05 4.95
C LEU A 61 2.87 -11.07 3.92
N ILE A 62 2.35 -10.98 2.69
CA ILE A 62 2.78 -11.81 1.57
C ILE A 62 4.27 -11.58 1.29
N ALA A 63 4.70 -10.33 1.22
CA ALA A 63 6.12 -10.00 1.01
C ALA A 63 7.00 -10.56 2.15
N GLY A 64 6.56 -10.36 3.40
CA GLY A 64 7.24 -10.90 4.58
C GLY A 64 7.32 -12.43 4.60
N TYR A 65 6.32 -13.14 4.07
CA TYR A 65 6.36 -14.60 3.92
C TYR A 65 7.53 -15.07 3.04
N TYR A 66 7.84 -14.33 1.97
CA TYR A 66 8.99 -14.61 1.10
C TYR A 66 10.31 -14.02 1.62
N GLY A 67 10.31 -13.36 2.77
CA GLY A 67 11.49 -12.68 3.31
C GLY A 67 11.87 -11.40 2.58
N VAL A 68 10.96 -10.85 1.75
CA VAL A 68 11.21 -9.65 0.94
C VAL A 68 10.62 -8.42 1.64
N PRO A 69 11.42 -7.38 1.95
CA PRO A 69 10.91 -6.19 2.63
C PRO A 69 10.08 -5.31 1.71
N VAL A 70 9.02 -4.71 2.24
CA VAL A 70 8.35 -3.58 1.57
C VAL A 70 9.17 -2.33 1.80
N ALA A 71 9.85 -1.85 0.75
CA ALA A 71 10.76 -0.72 0.86
C ALA A 71 10.11 0.63 0.52
N LEU A 72 8.98 0.64 -0.20
CA LEU A 72 8.27 1.87 -0.57
C LEU A 72 6.76 1.65 -0.62
N VAL A 73 6.00 2.58 -0.06
CA VAL A 73 4.54 2.69 -0.27
C VAL A 73 4.16 4.08 -0.76
N THR A 74 3.46 4.17 -1.89
CA THR A 74 2.99 5.44 -2.44
C THR A 74 1.47 5.45 -2.56
N GLY A 75 0.85 6.59 -2.31
CA GLY A 75 -0.60 6.67 -2.23
C GLY A 75 -1.10 8.05 -1.81
N ASP A 76 -2.27 8.07 -1.18
CA ASP A 76 -2.78 9.25 -0.48
C ASP A 76 -2.18 9.39 0.93
N GLU A 77 -2.51 10.47 1.61
CA GLU A 77 -2.06 10.75 2.97
C GLU A 77 -2.50 9.67 3.96
N ALA A 78 -3.70 9.10 3.76
CA ALA A 78 -4.22 8.03 4.61
C ALA A 78 -3.46 6.72 4.39
N ALA A 79 -3.21 6.32 3.14
CA ALA A 79 -2.43 5.13 2.79
C ALA A 79 -1.00 5.21 3.34
N THR A 80 -0.36 6.37 3.19
CA THR A 80 1.00 6.56 3.70
C THR A 80 1.07 6.57 5.24
N LYS A 81 0.02 7.05 5.91
CA LYS A 81 -0.11 6.95 7.36
C LYS A 81 -0.32 5.51 7.81
N GLU A 82 -1.19 4.77 7.13
CA GLU A 82 -1.42 3.34 7.38
C GLU A 82 -0.12 2.54 7.22
N ALA A 83 0.61 2.73 6.11
CA ALA A 83 1.89 2.07 5.85
C ALA A 83 2.90 2.30 6.98
N ARG A 84 3.08 3.55 7.44
CA ARG A 84 3.98 3.86 8.57
C ARG A 84 3.52 3.23 9.88
N SER A 85 2.20 3.21 10.12
CA SER A 85 1.65 2.59 11.32
C SER A 85 1.87 1.08 11.36
N LEU A 86 1.87 0.42 10.19
CA LEU A 86 2.03 -1.04 10.07
C LEU A 86 3.50 -1.47 9.97
N LEU A 87 4.30 -0.74 9.22
CA LEU A 87 5.66 -1.15 8.81
C LEU A 87 6.77 -0.32 9.47
N GLY A 88 6.44 0.63 10.34
CA GLY A 88 7.42 1.48 11.02
C GLY A 88 8.09 2.47 10.07
N THR A 89 9.41 2.32 9.87
CA THR A 89 10.25 3.26 9.12
C THR A 89 10.23 3.05 7.61
N VAL A 90 9.14 2.50 7.05
CA VAL A 90 8.98 2.33 5.60
C VAL A 90 9.01 3.69 4.88
N GLU A 91 9.65 3.75 3.72
CA GLU A 91 9.59 4.96 2.90
C GLU A 91 8.19 5.12 2.32
N THR A 92 7.71 6.36 2.38
CA THR A 92 6.39 6.69 1.85
C THR A 92 6.40 7.96 1.03
N VAL A 93 5.55 7.98 0.00
CA VAL A 93 5.34 9.16 -0.85
C VAL A 93 3.84 9.42 -1.02
N THR A 94 3.37 10.51 -0.41
CA THR A 94 2.02 11.03 -0.60
C THR A 94 1.97 11.80 -1.92
N VAL A 95 1.14 11.37 -2.86
CA VAL A 95 1.00 11.99 -4.19
C VAL A 95 -0.37 12.64 -4.43
N LYS A 96 -1.32 12.42 -3.53
CA LYS A 96 -2.69 12.95 -3.56
C LYS A 96 -3.21 13.15 -2.14
N TRP A 97 -4.13 14.10 -1.97
CA TRP A 97 -4.78 14.44 -0.71
C TRP A 97 -6.30 14.32 -0.85
N SER A 98 -6.91 13.52 0.01
CA SER A 98 -8.34 13.22 -0.04
C SER A 98 -9.18 14.43 0.38
N LEU A 99 -10.17 14.78 -0.43
CA LEU A 99 -11.24 15.71 -0.06
C LEU A 99 -12.56 14.96 0.24
N GLY A 100 -12.58 13.66 -0.03
CA GLY A 100 -13.71 12.76 0.15
C GLY A 100 -13.37 11.41 -0.47
N ARG A 101 -14.23 10.41 -0.27
CA ARG A 101 -13.94 9.03 -0.71
C ARG A 101 -13.73 8.90 -2.23
N THR A 102 -14.23 9.83 -3.04
CA THR A 102 -14.18 9.72 -4.52
C THR A 102 -13.52 10.91 -5.21
N PHE A 103 -12.91 11.84 -4.47
CA PHE A 103 -12.26 13.02 -5.05
C PHE A 103 -11.09 13.51 -4.19
N ALA A 104 -10.04 14.01 -4.86
CA ALA A 104 -8.77 14.36 -4.23
C ALA A 104 -8.04 15.46 -5.01
N ILE A 105 -7.17 16.21 -4.31
CA ILE A 105 -6.17 17.09 -4.93
C ILE A 105 -4.93 16.24 -5.21
N SER A 106 -4.46 16.20 -6.45
CA SER A 106 -3.32 15.36 -6.84
C SER A 106 -2.15 16.20 -7.34
N LEU A 107 -0.93 15.70 -7.12
CA LEU A 107 0.24 16.20 -7.83
C LEU A 107 0.11 15.93 -9.34
N SER A 108 0.73 16.77 -10.17
CA SER A 108 0.90 16.44 -11.58
C SER A 108 1.76 15.18 -11.74
N PRO A 109 1.56 14.37 -12.79
CA PRO A 109 2.33 13.13 -12.99
C PRO A 109 3.85 13.35 -12.99
N ARG A 110 4.32 14.48 -13.54
CA ARG A 110 5.74 14.88 -13.51
C ARG A 110 6.25 15.11 -12.09
N LYS A 111 5.47 15.78 -11.24
CA LYS A 111 5.86 16.06 -9.85
C LYS A 111 5.80 14.80 -8.99
N ALA A 112 4.80 13.94 -9.19
CA ALA A 112 4.68 12.66 -8.51
C ALA A 112 5.88 11.74 -8.81
N ARG A 113 6.23 11.53 -10.08
CA ARG A 113 7.39 10.71 -10.47
C ARG A 113 8.71 11.21 -9.90
N ARG A 114 8.95 12.53 -9.97
CA ARG A 114 10.16 13.12 -9.41
C ARG A 114 10.25 12.86 -7.90
N LEU A 115 9.16 13.06 -7.16
CA LEU A 115 9.14 12.85 -5.72
C LEU A 115 9.37 11.38 -5.36
N GLN A 116 8.80 10.45 -6.13
CA GLN A 116 9.04 9.02 -5.95
C GLN A 116 10.50 8.64 -6.23
N GLY A 117 11.08 9.13 -7.32
CA GLY A 117 12.48 8.87 -7.66
C GLY A 117 13.48 9.37 -6.60
N CYS A 118 13.23 10.53 -5.98
CA CYS A 118 14.07 11.04 -4.89
C CYS A 118 14.01 10.23 -3.59
N LYS A 119 13.08 9.28 -3.49
CA LYS A 119 12.84 8.45 -2.30
C LYS A 119 13.29 7.01 -2.45
N VAL A 120 13.70 6.62 -3.66
CA VAL A 120 14.18 5.27 -3.96
C VAL A 120 15.71 5.30 -3.92
N HIS A 121 16.28 4.80 -2.82
CA HIS A 121 17.71 4.55 -2.67
C HIS A 121 17.88 3.08 -2.26
N ILE A 122 17.76 2.19 -3.24
CA ILE A 122 18.04 0.75 -3.12
C ILE A 122 19.16 0.41 -4.08
#